data_AF-A0A087BBT3-F1
#
_entry.id   AF-A0A087BBT3-F1
#
_cell.length_a   1.000
_cell.length_b   1.000
_cell.length_c   1.000
_cell.angle_alpha   90.00
_cell.angle_beta   90.00
_cell.angle_gamma   90.00
#
_symmetry.space_group_name_H-M   'P 1'
#
loop_
_entity.id
_entity.type
_entity.pdbx_description
1 polymer ?
#
loop_
_entity_poly.entity_id
_entity_poly.type
_entity_poly.pdbx_seq_one_letter_code
_entity_poly.pdbx_strand_id
1 'polypeptide(L)'
;MAEGEILINQLFAGRYLSEGGNIGHEVINLFEDDNGDRYLYVTPSGIVKGHDVDTVIFVRNVRARKTVEVIAIGLGLSTVSDRDVERITYGGATLDQIFRGNTYHGGQDVFSGNVTYKAEQVLVPAGEKRVFITIDPENEISIREGLTQLDSTRKVIIPQGMRTYYSQSNDPKAYGQLRSMVDNASLWQQAAPGKLVADSAESSMAPTFLEIIGKEDDELAFSNLLAHYFDYSHASFREFAESDDLLGISGMDPDFEIVRETNHNIDLWIESAAHVIVIENKVRSGVNGIDENGKSQLDKYRSKAEEYAREAGKSPHFYIFAPDYSGIDFAQYDPEGAYKVIPYSAIHAFFARNCSAYIADRYFPEFLRGLERQAMTMSELNFRTMRSRFMRKISEAQ
;
A
#
# COMPACT_ATOMS: atom_id res chain seq x y z
N MET A 1 -1.92 -17.88 -36.70
CA MET A 1 -2.51 -18.36 -35.44
C MET A 1 -3.44 -17.26 -34.97
N ALA A 2 -4.64 -17.58 -34.48
CA ALA A 2 -5.45 -16.54 -33.84
C ALA A 2 -4.66 -16.07 -32.62
N GLU A 3 -4.42 -14.77 -32.50
CA GLU A 3 -3.80 -14.24 -31.28
C GLU A 3 -4.79 -14.39 -30.13
N GLY A 4 -4.32 -14.84 -28.97
CA GLY A 4 -5.17 -15.03 -27.79
C GLY A 4 -5.62 -13.70 -27.19
N GLU A 5 -6.43 -13.79 -26.15
CA GLU A 5 -6.93 -12.64 -25.41
C GLU A 5 -5.93 -12.20 -24.34
N ILE A 6 -5.91 -10.89 -24.08
CA ILE A 6 -5.25 -10.31 -22.90
C ILE A 6 -6.29 -10.17 -21.79
N LEU A 7 -6.01 -10.75 -20.63
CA LEU A 7 -6.82 -10.62 -19.42
C LEU A 7 -6.16 -9.65 -18.45
N ILE A 8 -6.78 -8.52 -18.19
CA ILE A 8 -6.41 -7.64 -17.07
C ILE A 8 -7.13 -8.13 -15.82
N ASN A 9 -6.39 -8.44 -14.76
CA ASN A 9 -6.93 -8.90 -13.48
C ASN A 9 -6.47 -8.00 -12.33
N GLN A 10 -7.43 -7.51 -11.53
CA GLN A 10 -7.10 -6.70 -10.36
C GLN A 10 -6.70 -7.60 -9.19
N LEU A 11 -5.52 -7.34 -8.64
CA LEU A 11 -5.04 -7.93 -7.40
C LEU A 11 -5.36 -7.05 -6.19
N PHE A 12 -5.42 -7.68 -5.02
CA PHE A 12 -5.52 -7.03 -3.71
C PHE A 12 -6.78 -6.17 -3.59
N ALA A 13 -7.82 -6.61 -4.27
CA ALA A 13 -9.09 -5.94 -4.40
C ALA A 13 -10.08 -6.59 -3.43
N GLY A 14 -10.13 -6.09 -2.20
CA GLY A 14 -11.14 -6.51 -1.25
C GLY A 14 -10.73 -6.30 0.20
N ARG A 15 -11.72 -6.44 1.09
CA ARG A 15 -11.55 -6.39 2.54
C ARG A 15 -11.05 -7.72 3.13
N TYR A 16 -10.59 -8.67 2.31
CA TYR A 16 -10.13 -9.99 2.75
C TYR A 16 -9.04 -9.91 3.84
N LEU A 17 -8.09 -8.97 3.69
CA LEU A 17 -7.04 -8.76 4.70
C LEU A 17 -7.54 -8.07 5.98
N SER A 18 -8.72 -7.46 5.96
CA SER A 18 -9.29 -6.76 7.12
C SER A 18 -9.93 -7.71 8.14
N GLU A 19 -10.14 -8.99 7.80
CA GLU A 19 -10.72 -9.99 8.68
C GLU A 19 -9.65 -10.92 9.28
N GLY A 20 -9.20 -10.61 10.50
CA GLY A 20 -8.34 -11.50 11.29
C GLY A 20 -7.09 -11.99 10.56
N GLY A 21 -6.86 -13.31 10.58
CA GLY A 21 -5.71 -13.96 9.93
C GLY A 21 -5.94 -14.41 8.49
N ASN A 22 -7.01 -13.96 7.83
CA ASN A 22 -7.40 -14.44 6.51
C ASN A 22 -6.36 -14.11 5.42
N ILE A 23 -6.27 -14.97 4.39
CA ILE A 23 -5.41 -14.79 3.22
C ILE A 23 -6.23 -14.96 1.94
N GLY A 24 -6.07 -14.05 0.98
CA GLY A 24 -6.72 -14.16 -0.32
C GLY A 24 -6.08 -15.25 -1.18
N HIS A 25 -6.86 -15.98 -1.97
CA HIS A 25 -6.35 -17.01 -2.89
C HIS A 25 -5.37 -16.46 -3.94
N GLU A 26 -5.43 -15.15 -4.21
CA GLU A 26 -4.50 -14.44 -5.08
C GLU A 26 -3.04 -14.46 -4.60
N VAL A 27 -2.78 -14.88 -3.36
CA VAL A 27 -1.41 -15.09 -2.84
C VAL A 27 -0.62 -16.11 -3.66
N ILE A 28 -1.31 -17.05 -4.33
CA ILE A 28 -0.70 -18.03 -5.25
C ILE A 28 0.04 -17.34 -6.40
N ASN A 29 -0.44 -16.17 -6.84
CA ASN A 29 0.16 -15.41 -7.95
C ASN A 29 1.58 -14.90 -7.66
N LEU A 30 2.00 -14.92 -6.39
CA LEU A 30 3.16 -14.18 -5.90
C LEU A 30 4.43 -15.03 -5.80
N PHE A 31 4.30 -16.36 -5.76
CA PHE A 31 5.39 -17.26 -5.40
C PHE A 31 5.52 -18.42 -6.37
N GLU A 32 6.75 -18.95 -6.45
CA GLU A 32 6.99 -20.28 -7.02
C GLU A 32 6.57 -21.35 -6.00
N ASP A 33 5.98 -22.42 -6.49
CA ASP A 33 5.75 -23.63 -5.70
C ASP A 33 7.08 -24.34 -5.38
N ASP A 34 7.00 -25.43 -4.60
CA ASP A 34 8.19 -26.21 -4.23
C ASP A 34 8.94 -26.80 -5.43
N ASN A 35 8.27 -26.96 -6.58
CA ASN A 35 8.86 -27.44 -7.84
C ASN A 35 9.46 -26.32 -8.70
N GLY A 36 9.28 -25.05 -8.33
CA GLY A 36 9.72 -23.89 -9.11
C GLY A 36 8.71 -23.44 -10.16
N ASP A 37 7.48 -23.94 -10.12
CA ASP A 37 6.41 -23.58 -11.04
C ASP A 37 5.65 -22.35 -10.56
N ARG A 38 5.17 -21.52 -11.50
CA ARG A 38 4.39 -20.30 -11.22
C ARG A 38 2.94 -20.49 -11.57
N TYR A 39 2.10 -20.45 -10.54
CA TYR A 39 0.67 -20.63 -10.66
C TYR A 39 -0.07 -19.31 -10.54
N LEU A 40 -1.15 -19.17 -11.30
CA LEU A 40 -1.97 -17.97 -11.35
C LEU A 40 -3.40 -18.27 -10.88
N TYR A 41 -3.90 -17.45 -9.98
CA TYR A 41 -5.29 -17.34 -9.57
C TYR A 41 -5.90 -16.05 -10.13
N VAL A 42 -6.84 -16.18 -11.05
CA VAL A 42 -7.61 -15.05 -11.59
C VAL A 42 -8.83 -14.79 -10.72
N THR A 43 -8.89 -13.61 -10.11
CA THR A 43 -10.03 -13.20 -9.27
C THR A 43 -11.33 -13.08 -10.08
N PRO A 44 -12.52 -13.22 -9.45
CA PRO A 44 -12.71 -13.52 -8.02
C PRO A 44 -12.62 -15.00 -7.65
N SER A 45 -12.84 -15.93 -8.60
CA SER A 45 -13.09 -17.34 -8.28
C SER A 45 -12.04 -18.33 -8.80
N GLY A 46 -10.99 -17.87 -9.49
CA GLY A 46 -10.00 -18.73 -10.13
C GLY A 46 -10.52 -19.41 -11.42
N ILE A 47 -11.76 -19.14 -11.83
CA ILE A 47 -12.41 -19.78 -12.99
C ILE A 47 -12.46 -18.83 -14.19
N VAL A 48 -11.84 -19.23 -15.30
CA VAL A 48 -11.97 -18.59 -16.62
C VAL A 48 -12.60 -19.59 -17.59
N LYS A 49 -13.76 -19.26 -18.15
CA LYS A 49 -14.53 -20.15 -19.05
C LYS A 49 -14.82 -19.45 -20.37
N GLY A 50 -14.62 -20.16 -21.48
CA GLY A 50 -14.97 -19.65 -22.83
C GLY A 50 -14.05 -18.54 -23.33
N HIS A 51 -12.86 -18.41 -22.77
CA HIS A 51 -11.85 -17.43 -23.12
C HIS A 51 -10.54 -18.13 -23.46
N ASP A 52 -9.88 -17.68 -24.52
CA ASP A 52 -8.59 -18.19 -24.98
C ASP A 52 -7.50 -17.18 -24.60
N VAL A 53 -7.14 -17.18 -23.31
CA VAL A 53 -6.23 -16.18 -22.74
C VAL A 53 -4.78 -16.67 -22.88
N ASP A 54 -3.94 -15.86 -23.51
CA ASP A 54 -2.49 -16.14 -23.62
C ASP A 54 -1.64 -15.24 -22.71
N THR A 55 -2.23 -14.17 -22.18
CA THR A 55 -1.56 -13.15 -21.37
C THR A 55 -2.45 -12.69 -20.23
N VAL A 56 -1.93 -12.72 -19.00
CA VAL A 56 -2.59 -12.14 -17.82
C VAL A 56 -1.78 -10.95 -17.35
N ILE A 57 -2.41 -9.78 -17.23
CA ILE A 57 -1.82 -8.56 -16.68
C ILE A 57 -2.45 -8.33 -15.30
N PHE A 58 -1.66 -8.49 -14.25
CA PHE A 58 -2.07 -8.18 -12.89
C PHE A 58 -1.91 -6.71 -12.60
N VAL A 59 -2.96 -6.07 -12.08
CA VAL A 59 -3.00 -4.63 -11.85
C VAL A 59 -3.53 -4.27 -10.48
N ARG A 60 -3.19 -3.06 -10.01
CA ARG A 60 -3.86 -2.38 -8.89
C ARG A 60 -4.59 -1.15 -9.38
N ASN A 61 -5.76 -0.86 -8.79
CA ASN A 61 -6.48 0.37 -9.08
C ASN A 61 -5.74 1.57 -8.47
N VAL A 62 -5.48 2.59 -9.28
CA VAL A 62 -4.85 3.85 -8.84
C VAL A 62 -5.90 4.95 -8.74
N ARG A 63 -6.70 5.15 -9.80
CA ARG A 63 -7.70 6.23 -9.85
C ARG A 63 -8.95 5.80 -10.58
N ALA A 64 -10.09 5.95 -9.90
CA ALA A 64 -11.45 5.83 -10.46
C ALA A 64 -11.72 4.59 -11.34
N ARG A 65 -10.95 3.50 -11.20
CA ARG A 65 -10.98 2.31 -12.08
C ARG A 65 -10.68 2.60 -13.55
N LYS A 66 -10.20 3.81 -13.86
CA LYS A 66 -9.80 4.27 -15.19
C LYS A 66 -8.30 4.28 -15.37
N THR A 67 -7.57 4.32 -14.27
CA THR A 67 -6.11 4.30 -14.23
C THR A 67 -5.67 3.22 -13.27
N VAL A 68 -4.79 2.35 -13.74
CA VAL A 68 -4.29 1.19 -13.02
C VAL A 68 -2.77 1.11 -13.17
N GLU A 69 -2.11 0.53 -12.19
CA GLU A 69 -0.68 0.24 -12.24
C GLU A 69 -0.48 -1.26 -12.42
N VAL A 70 0.44 -1.61 -13.33
CA VAL A 70 0.79 -3.00 -13.65
C VAL A 70 1.76 -3.52 -12.58
N ILE A 71 1.39 -4.63 -11.96
CA ILE A 71 2.18 -5.32 -10.94
C ILE A 71 3.02 -6.43 -11.57
N ALA A 72 2.39 -7.25 -12.40
CA ALA A 72 3.05 -8.38 -13.05
C ALA A 72 2.33 -8.79 -14.34
N ILE A 73 3.02 -9.51 -15.22
CA ILE A 73 2.48 -10.11 -16.44
C ILE A 73 2.81 -11.59 -16.47
N GLY A 74 1.81 -12.45 -16.62
CA GLY A 74 1.97 -13.89 -16.87
C GLY A 74 1.90 -14.21 -18.37
N LEU A 75 2.87 -14.95 -18.87
CA LEU A 75 3.00 -15.38 -20.27
C LEU A 75 3.20 -16.90 -20.36
N GLY A 76 2.92 -17.47 -21.53
CA GLY A 76 3.05 -18.92 -21.78
C GLY A 76 2.10 -19.71 -20.89
N LEU A 77 0.81 -19.38 -20.99
CA LEU A 77 -0.20 -19.88 -20.05
C LEU A 77 -0.70 -21.27 -20.46
N SER A 78 -0.82 -22.13 -19.46
CA SER A 78 -1.46 -23.44 -19.58
C SER A 78 -2.53 -23.59 -18.50
N THR A 79 -3.68 -24.21 -18.81
CA THR A 79 -4.73 -24.43 -17.81
C THR A 79 -4.31 -25.51 -16.83
N VAL A 80 -4.62 -25.31 -15.54
CA VAL A 80 -4.29 -26.26 -14.47
C VAL A 80 -5.48 -27.19 -14.25
N SER A 81 -5.24 -28.51 -14.21
CA SER A 81 -6.29 -29.48 -13.89
C SER A 81 -6.42 -29.66 -12.37
N ASP A 82 -7.58 -30.12 -11.90
CA ASP A 82 -7.80 -30.40 -10.46
C ASP A 82 -6.71 -31.31 -9.86
N ARG A 83 -6.22 -32.30 -10.65
CA ARG A 83 -5.13 -33.20 -10.24
C ARG A 83 -3.78 -32.51 -10.12
N ASP A 84 -3.55 -31.48 -10.93
CA ASP A 84 -2.32 -30.68 -10.85
C ASP A 84 -2.39 -29.77 -9.63
N VAL A 85 -3.58 -29.23 -9.29
CA VAL A 85 -3.78 -28.43 -8.08
C VAL A 85 -3.43 -29.20 -6.81
N GLU A 86 -3.82 -30.47 -6.71
CA GLU A 86 -3.49 -31.35 -5.57
C GLU A 86 -1.97 -31.53 -5.35
N ARG A 87 -1.15 -31.26 -6.37
CA ARG A 87 0.32 -31.39 -6.31
C ARG A 87 1.03 -30.08 -5.97
N ILE A 88 0.31 -28.97 -5.99
CA ILE A 88 0.86 -27.65 -5.66
C ILE A 88 1.14 -27.62 -4.15
N THR A 89 2.40 -27.42 -3.82
CA THR A 89 2.89 -27.36 -2.44
C THR A 89 3.79 -26.17 -2.24
N TYR A 90 3.71 -25.58 -1.04
CA TYR A 90 4.57 -24.49 -0.60
C TYR A 90 5.11 -24.85 0.78
N GLY A 91 6.43 -24.99 0.90
CA GLY A 91 7.07 -25.47 2.13
C GLY A 91 6.54 -26.84 2.56
N GLY A 92 6.16 -27.70 1.62
CA GLY A 92 5.57 -29.02 1.87
C GLY A 92 4.08 -29.02 2.26
N ALA A 93 3.45 -27.86 2.43
CA ALA A 93 2.02 -27.76 2.72
C ALA A 93 1.20 -27.64 1.43
N THR A 94 0.09 -28.36 1.34
CA THR A 94 -0.86 -28.25 0.21
C THR A 94 -1.71 -26.99 0.33
N LEU A 95 -2.29 -26.53 -0.79
CA LEU A 95 -3.20 -25.39 -0.80
C LEU A 95 -4.39 -25.57 0.17
N ASP A 96 -4.97 -26.77 0.25
CA ASP A 96 -6.06 -27.08 1.19
C ASP A 96 -5.64 -26.96 2.65
N GLN A 97 -4.39 -27.28 2.98
CA GLN A 97 -3.87 -27.09 4.34
C GLN A 97 -3.65 -25.60 4.63
N ILE A 98 -3.08 -24.86 3.67
CA ILE A 98 -2.75 -23.44 3.84
C ILE A 98 -4.00 -22.57 4.00
N PHE A 99 -5.03 -22.80 3.18
CA PHE A 99 -6.28 -22.03 3.25
C PHE A 99 -7.27 -22.57 4.29
N ARG A 100 -6.89 -23.59 5.06
CA ARG A 100 -7.75 -24.14 6.12
C ARG A 100 -8.09 -23.07 7.16
N GLY A 101 -9.38 -22.96 7.45
CA GLY A 101 -9.89 -22.02 8.44
C GLY A 101 -9.86 -20.56 7.99
N ASN A 102 -9.70 -20.29 6.69
CA ASN A 102 -9.97 -18.97 6.14
C ASN A 102 -11.44 -18.57 6.41
N THR A 103 -11.65 -17.28 6.65
CA THR A 103 -12.96 -16.71 6.93
C THR A 103 -13.18 -15.44 6.14
N TYR A 104 -14.37 -15.26 5.59
CA TYR A 104 -14.77 -14.06 4.87
C TYR A 104 -16.23 -13.69 5.16
N HIS A 105 -16.50 -12.43 5.50
CA HIS A 105 -17.78 -11.94 6.03
C HIS A 105 -18.32 -12.77 7.20
N GLY A 106 -17.43 -13.23 8.08
CA GLY A 106 -17.78 -14.07 9.23
C GLY A 106 -18.21 -15.52 8.89
N GLY A 107 -18.17 -15.92 7.61
CA GLY A 107 -18.37 -17.29 7.15
C GLY A 107 -17.04 -18.01 6.88
N GLN A 108 -17.06 -19.34 6.84
CA GLN A 108 -15.90 -20.11 6.35
C GLN A 108 -15.70 -19.87 4.86
N ASP A 109 -14.48 -19.47 4.48
CA ASP A 109 -14.05 -19.33 3.10
C ASP A 109 -13.26 -20.58 2.72
N VAL A 110 -13.95 -21.53 2.08
CA VAL A 110 -13.37 -22.81 1.70
C VAL A 110 -12.62 -22.65 0.39
N PHE A 111 -11.35 -23.05 0.36
CA PHE A 111 -10.60 -23.10 -0.87
C PHE A 111 -11.30 -24.03 -1.87
N SER A 112 -11.62 -23.48 -3.04
CA SER A 112 -12.47 -24.16 -4.02
C SER A 112 -11.69 -25.06 -4.97
N GLY A 113 -10.39 -25.29 -4.71
CA GLY A 113 -9.50 -26.04 -5.61
C GLY A 113 -9.17 -25.31 -6.92
N ASN A 114 -9.58 -24.04 -7.08
CA ASN A 114 -9.42 -23.34 -8.33
C ASN A 114 -8.06 -22.65 -8.42
N VAL A 115 -7.21 -23.11 -9.32
CA VAL A 115 -6.03 -22.41 -9.83
C VAL A 115 -6.22 -22.27 -11.34
N THR A 116 -6.05 -21.05 -11.87
CA THR A 116 -6.46 -20.74 -13.24
C THR A 116 -5.43 -21.21 -14.27
N TYR A 117 -4.19 -20.76 -14.12
CA TYR A 117 -3.13 -21.02 -15.09
C TYR A 117 -1.83 -21.41 -14.41
N LYS A 118 -0.98 -22.15 -15.12
CA LYS A 118 0.46 -22.22 -14.89
C LYS A 118 1.14 -21.38 -15.96
N ALA A 119 2.00 -20.45 -15.54
CA ALA A 119 2.72 -19.55 -16.44
C ALA A 119 4.17 -20.02 -16.61
N GLU A 120 4.66 -20.02 -17.86
CA GLU A 120 6.08 -20.26 -18.14
C GLU A 120 6.95 -19.08 -17.70
N GLN A 121 6.42 -17.86 -17.80
CA GLN A 121 7.13 -16.64 -17.41
C GLN A 121 6.22 -15.71 -16.63
N VAL A 122 6.78 -15.07 -15.61
CA VAL A 122 6.14 -13.95 -14.92
C VAL A 122 7.10 -12.77 -14.93
N LEU A 123 6.67 -11.69 -15.56
CA LEU A 123 7.43 -10.45 -15.71
C LEU A 123 6.92 -9.41 -14.72
N VAL A 124 7.83 -8.58 -14.22
CA VAL A 124 7.53 -7.41 -13.36
C VAL A 124 8.19 -6.17 -13.94
N PRO A 125 7.74 -4.95 -13.57
CA PRO A 125 8.41 -3.72 -13.99
C PRO A 125 9.93 -3.74 -13.68
N ALA A 126 10.73 -3.27 -14.64
CA ALA A 126 12.19 -3.30 -14.52
C ALA A 126 12.75 -2.19 -13.60
N GLY A 127 13.62 -2.56 -12.66
CA GLY A 127 14.22 -1.61 -11.71
C GLY A 127 13.18 -0.90 -10.83
N GLU A 128 13.32 0.42 -10.68
CA GLU A 128 12.37 1.27 -9.93
C GLU A 128 11.24 1.83 -10.82
N LYS A 129 11.08 1.32 -12.05
CA LYS A 129 10.04 1.80 -12.97
C LYS A 129 8.67 1.39 -12.47
N ARG A 130 7.72 2.30 -12.65
CA ARG A 130 6.28 2.02 -12.50
C ARG A 130 5.63 2.07 -13.88
N VAL A 131 4.73 1.13 -14.14
CA VAL A 131 4.03 1.01 -15.42
C VAL A 131 2.53 1.18 -15.20
N PHE A 132 1.91 2.05 -15.96
CA PHE A 132 0.50 2.42 -15.82
C PHE A 132 -0.27 2.18 -17.10
N ILE A 133 -1.55 1.87 -16.94
CA ILE A 133 -2.52 1.79 -18.01
C ILE A 133 -3.64 2.76 -17.67
N THR A 134 -4.03 3.62 -18.61
CA THR A 134 -5.14 4.55 -18.41
C THR A 134 -6.05 4.64 -19.64
N ILE A 135 -7.35 4.82 -19.40
CA ILE A 135 -8.34 5.23 -20.41
C ILE A 135 -8.77 6.69 -20.20
N ASP A 136 -8.17 7.40 -19.24
CA ASP A 136 -8.49 8.78 -18.91
C ASP A 136 -7.51 9.72 -19.64
N PRO A 137 -7.98 10.48 -20.64
CA PRO A 137 -7.13 11.35 -21.44
C PRO A 137 -6.62 12.58 -20.70
N GLU A 138 -7.24 12.95 -19.58
CA GLU A 138 -6.85 14.11 -18.77
C GLU A 138 -5.86 13.74 -17.65
N ASN A 139 -5.41 12.47 -17.61
CA ASN A 139 -4.57 11.99 -16.54
C ASN A 139 -3.09 12.32 -16.79
N GLU A 140 -2.61 13.39 -16.17
CA GLU A 140 -1.21 13.80 -16.15
C GLU A 140 -0.38 12.95 -15.17
N ILE A 141 -0.18 11.68 -15.49
CA ILE A 141 0.87 10.90 -14.81
C ILE A 141 2.22 11.35 -15.36
N SER A 142 3.13 11.77 -14.46
CA SER A 142 4.41 12.36 -14.84
C SER A 142 5.23 11.41 -15.74
N ILE A 143 5.86 11.97 -16.77
CA ILE A 143 6.56 11.29 -17.88
C ILE A 143 7.74 10.37 -17.43
N ARG A 144 8.05 10.32 -16.13
CA ARG A 144 9.06 9.41 -15.55
C ARG A 144 8.57 7.96 -15.39
N GLU A 145 7.27 7.71 -15.60
CA GLU A 145 6.63 6.40 -15.45
C GLU A 145 6.20 5.86 -16.82
N GLY A 146 6.24 4.54 -17.04
CA GLY A 146 5.83 3.92 -18.29
C GLY A 146 4.31 3.97 -18.44
N LEU A 147 3.77 4.93 -19.20
CA LEU A 147 2.32 5.11 -19.35
C LEU A 147 1.81 4.54 -20.68
N THR A 148 0.81 3.67 -20.61
CA THR A 148 0.05 3.17 -21.76
C THR A 148 -1.36 3.74 -21.73
N GLN A 149 -1.65 4.67 -22.64
CA GLN A 149 -2.99 5.21 -22.80
C GLN A 149 -3.79 4.35 -23.80
N LEU A 150 -4.90 3.78 -23.35
CA LEU A 150 -5.77 2.94 -24.15
C LEU A 150 -6.84 3.76 -24.85
N ASP A 151 -6.92 3.65 -26.18
CA ASP A 151 -8.11 4.02 -26.96
C ASP A 151 -9.11 2.87 -26.85
N SER A 152 -9.84 2.87 -25.72
CA SER A 152 -10.80 1.84 -25.35
C SER A 152 -12.22 2.39 -25.42
N THR A 153 -13.14 1.58 -25.94
CA THR A 153 -14.59 1.89 -25.88
C THR A 153 -15.19 1.72 -24.48
N ARG A 154 -14.42 1.20 -23.52
CA ARG A 154 -14.87 0.93 -22.15
C ARG A 154 -14.81 2.19 -21.28
N LYS A 155 -15.72 2.27 -20.30
CA LYS A 155 -15.77 3.38 -19.33
C LYS A 155 -14.82 3.22 -18.13
N VAL A 156 -14.40 1.99 -17.85
CA VAL A 156 -13.47 1.60 -16.78
C VAL A 156 -12.60 0.44 -17.26
N ILE A 157 -11.36 0.38 -16.79
CA ILE A 157 -10.44 -0.75 -17.00
C ILE A 157 -10.84 -1.91 -16.08
N ILE A 158 -11.19 -1.60 -14.82
CA ILE A 158 -11.54 -2.60 -13.82
C ILE A 158 -13.04 -2.52 -13.47
N PRO A 159 -13.88 -3.43 -13.96
CA PRO A 159 -15.29 -3.51 -13.58
C PRO A 159 -15.46 -4.17 -12.20
N GLN A 160 -16.70 -4.26 -11.70
CA GLN A 160 -17.01 -4.92 -10.43
C GLN A 160 -16.52 -6.37 -10.35
N GLY A 161 -16.44 -7.07 -11.48
CA GLY A 161 -15.91 -8.44 -11.56
C GLY A 161 -14.38 -8.54 -11.46
N MET A 162 -13.67 -7.42 -11.26
CA MET A 162 -12.21 -7.36 -11.04
C MET A 162 -11.36 -7.89 -12.20
N ARG A 163 -11.96 -8.16 -13.37
CA ARG A 163 -11.25 -8.63 -14.55
C ARG A 163 -11.87 -8.15 -15.85
N THR A 164 -11.03 -7.98 -16.88
CA THR A 164 -11.42 -7.50 -18.21
C THR A 164 -10.63 -8.21 -19.30
N TYR A 165 -11.31 -8.60 -20.37
CA TYR A 165 -10.69 -9.24 -21.54
C TYR A 165 -10.60 -8.25 -22.71
N TYR A 166 -9.46 -8.27 -23.39
CA TYR A 166 -9.17 -7.52 -24.61
C TYR A 166 -8.71 -8.48 -25.70
N SER A 167 -9.18 -8.29 -26.93
CA SER A 167 -8.82 -9.16 -28.05
C SER A 167 -8.90 -8.40 -29.38
N GLN A 168 -8.43 -9.02 -30.46
CA GLN A 168 -8.53 -8.43 -31.79
C GLN A 168 -9.99 -8.20 -32.24
N SER A 169 -10.95 -8.97 -31.72
CA SER A 169 -12.39 -8.80 -31.98
C SER A 169 -13.09 -7.90 -30.95
N ASN A 170 -12.51 -7.76 -29.76
CA ASN A 170 -13.06 -6.97 -28.66
C ASN A 170 -12.09 -5.87 -28.24
N ASP A 171 -12.39 -4.65 -28.67
CA ASP A 171 -11.61 -3.45 -28.41
C ASP A 171 -10.19 -3.49 -29.05
N PRO A 172 -10.12 -3.62 -30.40
CA PRO A 172 -8.88 -3.94 -31.11
C PRO A 172 -7.75 -2.92 -30.94
N LYS A 173 -8.08 -1.64 -30.79
CA LYS A 173 -7.08 -0.59 -30.60
C LYS A 173 -6.42 -0.71 -29.23
N ALA A 174 -7.21 -0.78 -28.16
CA ALA A 174 -6.73 -1.03 -26.81
C ALA A 174 -5.95 -2.34 -26.73
N TYR A 175 -6.42 -3.40 -27.39
CA TYR A 175 -5.71 -4.67 -27.48
C TYR A 175 -4.31 -4.52 -28.13
N GLY A 176 -4.20 -3.85 -29.28
CA GLY A 176 -2.91 -3.60 -29.92
C GLY A 176 -1.95 -2.74 -29.07
N GLN A 177 -2.49 -1.77 -28.32
CA GLN A 177 -1.71 -0.95 -27.39
C GLN A 177 -1.20 -1.78 -26.19
N LEU A 178 -2.03 -2.67 -25.64
CA LEU A 178 -1.63 -3.59 -24.58
C LEU A 178 -0.55 -4.57 -25.08
N ARG A 179 -0.70 -5.14 -26.28
CA ARG A 179 0.33 -5.99 -26.90
C ARG A 179 1.66 -5.25 -27.03
N SER A 180 1.62 -4.04 -27.58
CA SER A 180 2.81 -3.19 -27.74
C SER A 180 3.51 -2.90 -26.39
N MET A 181 2.73 -2.73 -25.32
CA MET A 181 3.26 -2.55 -23.96
C MET A 181 3.91 -3.84 -23.44
N VAL A 182 3.23 -5.00 -23.58
CA VAL A 182 3.74 -6.30 -23.15
C VAL A 182 5.03 -6.67 -23.89
N ASP A 183 5.09 -6.41 -25.20
CA ASP A 183 6.25 -6.74 -26.05
C ASP A 183 7.44 -5.78 -25.84
N ASN A 184 7.24 -4.67 -25.13
CA ASN A 184 8.32 -3.73 -24.83
C ASN A 184 9.22 -4.27 -23.71
N ALA A 185 10.20 -5.09 -24.09
CA ALA A 185 11.16 -5.70 -23.17
C ALA A 185 11.90 -4.70 -22.24
N SER A 186 12.00 -3.42 -22.59
CA SER A 186 12.64 -2.42 -21.73
C SER A 186 11.83 -2.04 -20.48
N LEU A 187 10.53 -2.36 -20.47
CA LEU A 187 9.64 -2.16 -19.33
C LEU A 187 9.75 -3.28 -18.31
N TRP A 188 10.27 -4.45 -18.71
CA TRP A 188 10.07 -5.69 -17.98
C TRP A 188 11.39 -6.36 -17.59
N GLN A 189 11.36 -7.00 -16.44
CA GLN A 189 12.36 -7.98 -16.01
C GLN A 189 11.66 -9.25 -15.56
N GLN A 190 12.35 -10.39 -15.58
CA GLN A 190 11.81 -11.60 -14.97
C GLN A 190 11.58 -11.34 -13.48
N ALA A 191 10.41 -11.75 -12.97
CA ALA A 191 10.21 -11.81 -11.53
C ALA A 191 11.32 -12.68 -10.93
N ALA A 192 11.98 -12.17 -9.90
CA ALA A 192 13.02 -12.92 -9.23
C ALA A 192 12.46 -14.28 -8.77
N PRO A 193 13.22 -15.38 -8.91
CA PRO A 193 12.81 -16.67 -8.38
C PRO A 193 12.73 -16.57 -6.85
N GLY A 194 11.55 -16.27 -6.36
CA GLY A 194 11.21 -16.35 -4.96
C GLY A 194 10.65 -17.72 -4.69
N LYS A 195 11.53 -18.73 -4.55
CA LYS A 195 11.12 -19.93 -3.83
C LYS A 195 10.75 -19.49 -2.42
N LEU A 196 9.60 -19.96 -1.92
CA LEU A 196 9.32 -19.92 -0.49
C LEU A 196 10.24 -20.91 0.20
N VAL A 197 11.51 -20.55 0.31
CA VAL A 197 12.40 -21.25 1.22
C VAL A 197 11.93 -20.84 2.60
N ALA A 198 11.62 -21.82 3.44
CA ALA A 198 11.58 -21.63 4.89
C ALA A 198 13.00 -21.34 5.42
N ASP A 199 13.73 -20.41 4.80
CA ASP A 199 15.06 -19.98 5.22
C ASP A 199 14.97 -18.51 5.61
N SER A 200 14.87 -18.33 6.92
CA SER A 200 15.67 -17.48 7.79
C SER A 200 15.98 -16.02 7.43
N ALA A 201 15.66 -15.46 6.26
CA ALA A 201 16.01 -14.09 5.91
C ALA A 201 14.86 -13.11 6.19
N GLU A 202 13.60 -13.51 5.93
CA GLU A 202 12.42 -12.75 6.37
C GLU A 202 11.73 -13.34 7.60
N SER A 203 12.05 -14.60 7.96
CA SER A 203 11.87 -15.05 9.34
C SER A 203 12.93 -14.44 10.29
N SER A 204 13.91 -13.67 9.78
CA SER A 204 14.94 -13.01 10.61
C SER A 204 14.47 -11.73 11.27
N MET A 205 13.50 -11.03 10.68
CA MET A 205 13.01 -9.81 11.27
C MET A 205 11.99 -10.20 12.32
N ALA A 206 12.50 -10.37 13.55
CA ALA A 206 11.64 -10.48 14.71
C ALA A 206 10.54 -9.41 14.62
N PRO A 207 9.27 -9.80 14.86
CA PRO A 207 8.16 -8.86 14.80
C PRO A 207 8.50 -7.64 15.66
N THR A 208 8.17 -6.47 15.16
CA THR A 208 8.33 -5.23 15.94
C THR A 208 7.48 -5.32 17.21
N PHE A 209 7.86 -4.59 18.26
CA PHE A 209 7.04 -4.50 19.47
C PHE A 209 5.61 -4.05 19.15
N LEU A 210 5.43 -3.20 18.14
CA LEU A 210 4.13 -2.75 17.64
C LEU A 210 3.30 -3.92 17.10
N GLU A 211 3.90 -4.78 16.28
CA GLU A 211 3.23 -5.98 15.76
C GLU A 211 2.96 -7.01 16.85
N ILE A 212 3.85 -7.14 17.84
CA ILE A 212 3.67 -8.04 18.99
C ILE A 212 2.45 -7.62 19.82
N ILE A 213 2.25 -6.31 20.03
CA ILE A 213 1.15 -5.77 20.84
C ILE A 213 -0.11 -5.44 20.03
N GLY A 214 -0.11 -5.65 18.70
CA GLY A 214 -1.25 -5.36 17.83
C GLY A 214 -1.54 -3.87 17.65
N LYS A 215 -0.50 -3.02 17.67
CA LYS A 215 -0.58 -1.55 17.57
C LYS A 215 0.12 -0.98 16.34
N GLU A 216 0.47 -1.83 15.39
CA GLU A 216 1.14 -1.48 14.13
C GLU A 216 0.35 -0.55 13.21
N ASP A 217 -0.96 -0.37 13.46
CA ASP A 217 -1.85 0.53 12.72
C ASP A 217 -2.64 1.48 13.64
N ASP A 218 -2.19 1.64 14.89
CA ASP A 218 -2.88 2.43 15.91
C ASP A 218 -2.39 3.89 15.89
N GLU A 219 -3.28 4.81 15.51
CA GLU A 219 -2.98 6.24 15.37
C GLU A 219 -2.42 6.83 16.67
N LEU A 220 -3.00 6.44 17.81
CA LEU A 220 -2.57 6.90 19.12
C LEU A 220 -1.14 6.41 19.44
N ALA A 221 -0.84 5.14 19.18
CA ALA A 221 0.50 4.57 19.39
C ALA A 221 1.56 5.30 18.54
N PHE A 222 1.26 5.63 17.28
CA PHE A 222 2.18 6.39 16.44
C PHE A 222 2.35 7.84 16.92
N SER A 223 1.28 8.50 17.36
CA SER A 223 1.38 9.84 17.97
C SER A 223 2.24 9.83 19.24
N ASN A 224 2.12 8.77 20.07
CA ASN A 224 2.99 8.57 21.23
C ASN A 224 4.47 8.46 20.82
N LEU A 225 4.76 7.63 19.83
CA LEU A 225 6.13 7.38 19.39
C LEU A 225 6.75 8.61 18.72
N LEU A 226 5.99 9.32 17.88
CA LEU A 226 6.44 10.56 17.25
C LEU A 226 6.80 11.62 18.30
N ALA A 227 5.93 11.86 19.29
CA ALA A 227 6.25 12.77 20.38
C ALA A 227 7.49 12.33 21.15
N HIS A 228 7.59 11.03 21.48
CA HIS A 228 8.76 10.52 22.18
C HIS A 228 10.05 10.83 21.41
N TYR A 229 10.12 10.55 20.10
CA TYR A 229 11.35 10.76 19.34
C TYR A 229 11.61 12.22 18.95
N PHE A 230 10.57 13.06 18.90
CA PHE A 230 10.77 14.51 18.81
C PHE A 230 11.34 15.09 20.11
N ASP A 231 10.89 14.62 21.27
CA ASP A 231 11.41 15.01 22.60
C ASP A 231 12.78 14.38 22.89
N TYR A 232 13.05 13.18 22.36
CA TYR A 232 14.31 12.46 22.55
C TYR A 232 15.53 13.26 22.06
N SER A 233 15.38 13.99 20.95
CA SER A 233 16.42 14.85 20.39
C SER A 233 15.81 16.16 19.90
N HIS A 234 15.81 17.17 20.78
CA HIS A 234 15.37 18.52 20.42
C HIS A 234 16.15 19.08 19.23
N ALA A 235 17.47 18.83 19.16
CA ALA A 235 18.29 19.25 18.04
C ALA A 235 17.80 18.65 16.71
N SER A 236 17.53 17.34 16.69
CA SER A 236 16.98 16.69 15.51
C SER A 236 15.56 17.15 15.19
N PHE A 237 14.72 17.41 16.20
CA PHE A 237 13.40 17.99 15.93
C PHE A 237 13.47 19.39 15.31
N ARG A 238 14.43 20.22 15.72
CA ARG A 238 14.65 21.53 15.07
C ARG A 238 15.02 21.37 13.61
N GLU A 239 15.91 20.43 13.28
CA GLU A 239 16.24 20.12 11.88
C GLU A 239 15.00 19.62 11.11
N PHE A 240 14.16 18.81 11.74
CA PHE A 240 12.87 18.38 11.17
C PHE A 240 11.93 19.57 10.91
N ALA A 241 11.85 20.49 11.87
CA ALA A 241 10.97 21.65 11.80
C ALA A 241 11.44 22.68 10.76
N GLU A 242 12.74 22.92 10.65
CA GLU A 242 13.32 23.91 9.73
C GLU A 242 13.44 23.39 8.29
N SER A 243 13.33 22.08 8.07
CA SER A 243 13.40 21.48 6.73
C SER A 243 12.19 21.87 5.87
N ASP A 244 12.43 22.51 4.71
CA ASP A 244 11.41 22.91 3.74
C ASP A 244 10.56 21.74 3.22
N ASP A 245 11.19 20.58 3.05
CA ASP A 245 10.53 19.33 2.63
C ASP A 245 9.65 18.72 3.73
N LEU A 246 9.70 19.27 4.95
CA LEU A 246 8.95 18.83 6.12
C LEU A 246 8.11 19.99 6.66
N LEU A 247 8.44 20.59 7.82
CA LEU A 247 7.58 21.64 8.38
C LEU A 247 7.86 23.02 7.76
N GLY A 248 9.11 23.34 7.41
CA GLY A 248 9.50 24.63 6.82
C GLY A 248 9.33 25.84 7.76
N ILE A 249 9.45 25.62 9.06
CA ILE A 249 9.33 26.67 10.08
C ILE A 249 10.68 27.34 10.27
N SER A 250 10.77 28.62 9.92
CA SER A 250 12.02 29.38 10.10
C SER A 250 12.23 29.79 11.56
N GLY A 251 13.42 29.50 12.11
CA GLY A 251 13.83 29.99 13.42
C GLY A 251 13.22 29.22 14.58
N MET A 252 13.17 27.89 14.49
CA MET A 252 12.61 27.05 15.54
C MET A 252 13.45 27.15 16.82
N ASP A 253 12.80 27.51 17.93
CA ASP A 253 13.44 27.60 19.24
C ASP A 253 14.01 26.24 19.69
N PRO A 254 15.14 26.22 20.44
CA PRO A 254 15.67 24.99 21.00
C PRO A 254 14.84 24.40 22.13
N ASP A 255 14.15 25.27 22.86
CA ASP A 255 13.29 24.90 23.97
C ASP A 255 11.84 24.89 23.47
N PHE A 256 11.22 23.72 23.54
CA PHE A 256 9.83 23.52 23.22
C PHE A 256 9.26 22.41 24.12
N GLU A 257 7.94 22.38 24.24
CA GLU A 257 7.21 21.34 24.96
C GLU A 257 6.28 20.61 23.99
N ILE A 258 6.23 19.28 24.09
CA ILE A 258 5.26 18.47 23.36
C ILE A 258 4.13 18.10 24.31
N VAL A 259 2.97 18.67 24.03
CA VAL A 259 1.73 18.45 24.75
C VAL A 259 0.86 17.49 23.95
N ARG A 260 0.37 16.43 24.60
CA ARG A 260 -0.47 15.41 23.97
C ARG A 260 -1.80 15.25 24.67
N GLU A 261 -2.85 15.07 23.87
CA GLU A 261 -4.22 14.69 24.29
C GLU A 261 -4.90 15.59 25.34
N THR A 262 -4.26 16.66 25.82
CA THR A 262 -4.81 17.59 26.81
C THR A 262 -5.43 18.83 26.16
N ASN A 263 -4.85 19.30 25.05
CA ASN A 263 -5.37 20.44 24.28
C ASN A 263 -6.37 19.96 23.22
N HIS A 264 -7.59 19.65 23.66
CA HIS A 264 -8.76 19.44 22.79
C HIS A 264 -8.71 18.22 21.87
N ASN A 265 -7.99 17.17 22.25
CA ASN A 265 -7.80 15.92 21.50
C ASN A 265 -6.97 16.09 20.21
N ILE A 266 -6.11 17.11 20.16
CA ILE A 266 -5.08 17.24 19.12
C ILE A 266 -4.03 16.15 19.35
N ASP A 267 -3.63 15.45 18.27
CA ASP A 267 -2.69 14.34 18.34
C ASP A 267 -1.31 14.76 18.86
N LEU A 268 -0.77 15.86 18.30
CA LEU A 268 0.46 16.50 18.76
C LEU A 268 0.29 18.02 18.77
N TRP A 269 0.51 18.63 19.94
CA TRP A 269 0.66 20.06 20.11
C TRP A 269 2.08 20.35 20.56
N ILE A 270 2.85 21.10 19.78
CA ILE A 270 4.24 21.44 20.12
C ILE A 270 4.34 22.95 20.28
N GLU A 271 4.86 23.38 21.41
CA GLU A 271 4.87 24.79 21.79
C GLU A 271 6.27 25.25 22.15
N SER A 272 6.69 26.34 21.50
CA SER A 272 7.94 27.04 21.81
C SER A 272 7.65 28.48 22.22
N ALA A 273 8.69 29.29 22.41
CA ALA A 273 8.51 30.71 22.71
C ALA A 273 7.81 31.44 21.55
N ALA A 274 8.19 31.14 20.30
CA ALA A 274 7.68 31.84 19.12
C ALA A 274 6.56 31.08 18.36
N HIS A 275 6.45 29.76 18.51
CA HIS A 275 5.62 28.93 17.65
C HIS A 275 4.65 28.02 18.40
N VAL A 276 3.50 27.77 17.78
CA VAL A 276 2.56 26.71 18.13
C VAL A 276 2.40 25.82 16.91
N ILE A 277 2.74 24.55 17.03
CA ILE A 277 2.70 23.57 15.95
C ILE A 277 1.61 22.55 16.28
N VAL A 278 0.63 22.44 15.39
CA VAL A 278 -0.49 21.51 15.51
C VAL A 278 -0.33 20.45 14.43
N ILE A 279 -0.23 19.19 14.86
CA ILE A 279 -0.11 18.06 13.94
C ILE A 279 -1.26 17.10 14.20
N GLU A 280 -2.04 16.85 13.15
CA GLU A 280 -2.99 15.74 13.11
C GLU A 280 -2.29 14.51 12.51
N ASN A 281 -2.36 13.37 13.19
CA ASN A 281 -1.74 12.14 12.74
C ASN A 281 -2.77 11.18 12.16
N LYS A 282 -2.47 10.62 10.99
CA LYS A 282 -3.30 9.61 10.32
C LYS A 282 -2.46 8.41 9.94
N VAL A 283 -3.01 7.23 10.19
CA VAL A 283 -2.36 5.93 9.91
C VAL A 283 -3.28 5.07 9.03
N ARG A 284 -4.59 5.08 9.32
CA ARG A 284 -5.60 4.37 8.51
C ARG A 284 -6.93 5.11 8.37
N SER A 285 -7.30 5.92 9.35
CA SER A 285 -8.58 6.61 9.37
C SER A 285 -8.61 7.75 8.35
N GLY A 286 -9.80 8.05 7.82
CA GLY A 286 -10.08 9.38 7.29
C GLY A 286 -10.09 10.43 8.41
N VAL A 287 -10.14 11.71 8.04
CA VAL A 287 -10.45 12.78 9.01
C VAL A 287 -11.91 12.65 9.45
N ASN A 288 -12.18 12.68 10.75
CA ASN A 288 -13.52 12.46 11.27
C ASN A 288 -14.40 13.70 11.09
N GLY A 289 -15.61 13.47 10.58
CA GLY A 289 -16.76 14.38 10.68
C GLY A 289 -16.65 15.65 9.83
N ILE A 290 -17.61 15.84 8.94
CA ILE A 290 -18.04 17.17 8.49
C ILE A 290 -19.41 17.37 9.14
N ASP A 291 -19.55 18.41 9.95
CA ASP A 291 -20.83 18.71 10.58
C ASP A 291 -21.86 19.24 9.56
N GLU A 292 -23.10 19.44 9.98
CA GLU A 292 -24.18 19.97 9.15
C GLU A 292 -23.90 21.38 8.57
N ASN A 293 -22.89 22.08 9.10
CA ASN A 293 -22.44 23.39 8.66
C ASN A 293 -21.18 23.31 7.77
N GLY A 294 -20.73 22.11 7.42
CA GLY A 294 -19.55 21.91 6.58
C GLY A 294 -18.22 22.00 7.34
N LYS A 295 -18.22 22.07 8.68
CA LYS A 295 -17.00 22.21 9.47
C LYS A 295 -16.39 20.85 9.81
N SER A 296 -15.08 20.75 9.64
CA SER A 296 -14.33 19.55 9.96
C SER A 296 -13.72 19.60 11.37
N GLN A 297 -13.20 18.45 11.82
CA GLN A 297 -12.34 18.38 13.01
C GLN A 297 -11.12 19.32 12.91
N LEU A 298 -10.55 19.50 11.71
CA LEU A 298 -9.39 20.35 11.47
C LEU A 298 -9.72 21.84 11.68
N ASP A 299 -10.93 22.28 11.32
CA ASP A 299 -11.40 23.65 11.56
C ASP A 299 -11.44 24.00 13.05
N LYS A 300 -11.90 23.04 13.86
CA LYS A 300 -11.96 23.17 15.31
C LYS A 300 -10.56 23.31 15.91
N TYR A 301 -9.60 22.52 15.45
CA TYR A 301 -8.22 22.57 15.94
C TYR A 301 -7.52 23.86 15.53
N ARG A 302 -7.69 24.26 14.28
CA ARG A 302 -7.18 25.52 13.74
C ARG A 302 -7.70 26.72 14.52
N SER A 303 -9.02 26.87 14.63
CA SER A 303 -9.64 28.03 15.30
C SER A 303 -9.11 28.22 16.72
N LYS A 304 -8.91 27.12 17.45
CA LYS A 304 -8.42 27.14 18.84
C LYS A 304 -6.94 27.45 18.94
N ALA A 305 -6.14 26.88 18.05
CA ALA A 305 -4.72 27.15 18.00
C ALA A 305 -4.42 28.59 17.60
N GLU A 306 -5.17 29.15 16.66
CA GLU A 306 -5.06 30.56 16.26
C GLU A 306 -5.50 31.50 17.38
N GLU A 307 -6.58 31.19 18.10
CA GLU A 307 -7.02 31.95 19.26
C GLU A 307 -5.94 31.97 20.36
N TYR A 308 -5.43 30.79 20.72
CA TYR A 308 -4.36 30.66 21.70
C TYR A 308 -3.07 31.38 21.25
N ALA A 309 -2.63 31.16 20.02
CA ALA A 309 -1.41 31.76 19.48
C ALA A 309 -1.53 33.29 19.45
N ARG A 310 -2.70 33.84 19.11
CA ARG A 310 -2.95 35.29 19.15
C ARG A 310 -2.84 35.85 20.57
N GLU A 311 -3.39 35.17 21.57
CA GLU A 311 -3.32 35.58 22.97
C GLU A 311 -1.89 35.48 23.54
N ALA A 312 -1.17 34.44 23.15
CA ALA A 312 0.20 34.18 23.58
C ALA A 312 1.28 34.92 22.77
N GLY A 313 0.90 35.61 21.68
CA GLY A 313 1.84 36.30 20.78
C GLY A 313 2.73 35.36 19.95
N LYS A 314 2.21 34.19 19.58
CA LYS A 314 2.91 33.11 18.86
C LYS A 314 2.41 32.97 17.43
N SER A 315 3.20 32.29 16.60
CA SER A 315 2.82 31.93 15.22
C SER A 315 2.30 30.49 15.16
N PRO A 316 1.04 30.26 14.75
CA PRO A 316 0.48 28.92 14.61
C PRO A 316 0.88 28.27 13.27
N HIS A 317 1.16 26.97 13.28
CA HIS A 317 1.48 26.16 12.10
C HIS A 317 0.70 24.84 12.13
N PHE A 318 0.24 24.38 10.97
CA PHE A 318 -0.73 23.28 10.86
C PHE A 318 -0.27 22.20 9.90
N TYR A 319 -0.22 20.95 10.37
CA TYR A 319 0.27 19.83 9.59
C TYR A 319 -0.62 18.59 9.73
N ILE A 320 -0.62 17.77 8.68
CA ILE A 320 -1.23 16.44 8.71
C ILE A 320 -0.14 15.44 8.36
N PHE A 321 0.14 14.51 9.26
CA PHE A 321 0.97 13.36 8.94
C PHE A 321 0.07 12.27 8.39
N ALA A 322 0.32 11.84 7.15
CA ALA A 322 -0.56 10.90 6.47
C ALA A 322 0.24 9.83 5.72
N PRO A 323 -0.28 8.58 5.61
CA PRO A 323 0.37 7.56 4.84
C PRO A 323 0.40 7.93 3.35
N ASP A 324 1.45 7.54 2.63
CA ASP A 324 1.60 7.81 1.20
C ASP A 324 0.46 7.23 0.34
N TYR A 325 -0.24 6.24 0.87
CA TYR A 325 -1.38 5.59 0.24
C TYR A 325 -2.74 6.19 0.60
N SER A 326 -2.78 7.25 1.41
CA SER A 326 -4.05 7.87 1.75
C SER A 326 -4.62 8.54 0.51
N GLY A 327 -5.51 7.85 -0.22
CA GLY A 327 -6.41 8.47 -1.19
C GLY A 327 -7.44 9.39 -0.54
N ILE A 328 -7.10 9.96 0.62
CA ILE A 328 -7.90 10.92 1.36
C ILE A 328 -7.73 12.25 0.65
N ASP A 329 -8.82 12.74 0.08
CA ASP A 329 -8.87 14.11 -0.42
C ASP A 329 -8.97 15.05 0.78
N PHE A 330 -7.83 15.55 1.27
CA PHE A 330 -7.81 16.47 2.40
C PHE A 330 -8.45 17.83 2.07
N ALA A 331 -8.56 18.19 0.79
CA ALA A 331 -9.19 19.45 0.39
C ALA A 331 -10.69 19.52 0.77
N GLN A 332 -11.34 18.37 0.96
CA GLN A 332 -12.73 18.35 1.46
C GLN A 332 -12.84 18.73 2.95
N TYR A 333 -11.76 18.55 3.73
CA TYR A 333 -11.71 18.80 5.17
C TYR A 333 -10.99 20.10 5.52
N ASP A 334 -10.15 20.59 4.61
CA ASP A 334 -9.42 21.85 4.68
C ASP A 334 -9.47 22.57 3.32
N PRO A 335 -10.64 23.13 2.95
CA PRO A 335 -10.83 23.77 1.65
C PRO A 335 -9.99 25.05 1.49
N GLU A 336 -9.53 25.62 2.60
CA GLU A 336 -8.69 26.83 2.60
C GLU A 336 -7.19 26.51 2.47
N GLY A 337 -6.81 25.22 2.59
CA GLY A 337 -5.42 24.78 2.45
C GLY A 337 -4.51 25.28 3.57
N ALA A 338 -5.03 25.39 4.79
CA ALA A 338 -4.28 25.83 5.96
C ALA A 338 -3.29 24.76 6.47
N TYR A 339 -3.57 23.48 6.26
CA TYR A 339 -2.75 22.35 6.70
C TYR A 339 -1.81 21.88 5.59
N LYS A 340 -0.51 21.77 5.92
CA LYS A 340 0.47 21.11 5.05
C LYS A 340 0.48 19.61 5.32
N VAL A 341 0.19 18.80 4.30
CA VAL A 341 0.26 17.33 4.40
C VAL A 341 1.72 16.88 4.25
N ILE A 342 2.21 16.11 5.22
CA ILE A 342 3.53 15.51 5.22
C ILE A 342 3.37 13.99 5.11
N PRO A 343 3.88 13.36 4.03
CA PRO A 343 3.77 11.92 3.88
C PRO A 343 4.69 11.19 4.86
N TYR A 344 4.26 10.02 5.34
CA TYR A 344 5.09 9.16 6.20
C TYR A 344 6.42 8.77 5.55
N SER A 345 6.50 8.69 4.21
CA SER A 345 7.76 8.49 3.50
C SER A 345 8.80 9.59 3.76
N ALA A 346 8.38 10.86 3.84
CA ALA A 346 9.25 11.98 4.16
C ALA A 346 9.73 11.93 5.62
N ILE A 347 8.81 11.57 6.53
CA ILE A 347 9.10 11.41 7.97
C ILE A 347 10.09 10.25 8.18
N HIS A 348 9.82 9.10 7.57
CA HIS A 348 10.71 7.93 7.60
C HIS A 348 12.09 8.27 7.03
N ALA A 349 12.16 8.94 5.88
CA ALA A 349 13.43 9.33 5.27
C ALA A 349 14.24 10.27 6.17
N PHE A 350 13.59 11.18 6.88
CA PHE A 350 14.25 12.02 7.87
C PHE A 350 14.88 11.19 9.00
N PHE A 351 14.09 10.35 9.68
CA PHE A 351 14.60 9.54 10.78
C PHE A 351 15.67 8.54 10.34
N ALA A 352 15.55 7.98 9.14
CA ALA A 352 16.56 7.08 8.58
C ALA A 352 17.90 7.81 8.34
N ARG A 353 17.87 9.01 7.75
CA ARG A 353 19.09 9.83 7.55
C ARG A 353 19.71 10.28 8.86
N ASN A 354 18.89 10.58 9.85
CA ASN A 354 19.31 11.10 11.15
C ASN A 354 19.39 10.02 12.24
N CYS A 355 19.45 8.73 11.87
CA CYS A 355 19.39 7.60 12.80
C CYS A 355 20.47 7.64 13.89
N SER A 356 21.63 8.25 13.62
CA SER A 356 22.71 8.42 14.59
C SER A 356 22.30 9.20 15.85
N ALA A 357 21.33 10.12 15.75
CA ALA A 357 20.80 10.86 16.89
C ALA A 357 19.98 9.99 17.85
N TYR A 358 19.54 8.82 17.40
CA TYR A 358 18.59 7.96 18.11
C TYR A 358 19.15 6.56 18.42
N ILE A 359 20.36 6.24 17.96
CA ILE A 359 20.96 4.90 18.06
C ILE A 359 21.13 4.37 19.49
N ALA A 360 21.14 5.28 20.48
CA ALA A 360 21.20 4.91 21.90
C ALA A 360 19.87 4.35 22.42
N ASP A 361 18.74 4.64 21.76
CA ASP A 361 17.47 4.02 22.08
C ASP A 361 17.34 2.66 21.38
N ARG A 362 17.15 1.61 22.19
CA ARG A 362 17.10 0.23 21.71
C ARG A 362 15.89 -0.09 20.83
N TYR A 363 14.81 0.69 20.94
CA TYR A 363 13.56 0.51 20.22
C TYR A 363 13.44 1.42 19.00
N PHE A 364 14.36 2.38 18.82
CA PHE A 364 14.38 3.23 17.63
C PHE A 364 14.37 2.46 16.30
N PRO A 365 15.16 1.37 16.12
CA PRO A 365 15.08 0.57 14.90
C PRO A 365 13.69 -0.03 14.67
N GLU A 366 12.97 -0.38 15.74
CA GLU A 366 11.61 -0.93 15.63
C GLU A 366 10.57 0.14 15.28
N PHE A 367 10.71 1.34 15.85
CA PHE A 367 9.92 2.50 15.45
C PHE A 367 10.15 2.87 13.98
N LEU A 368 11.40 2.88 13.53
CA LEU A 368 11.73 3.18 12.14
C LEU A 368 11.09 2.17 11.17
N ARG A 369 11.11 0.87 11.50
CA ARG A 369 10.36 -0.16 10.76
C ARG A 369 8.85 0.08 10.76
N GLY A 370 8.30 0.56 11.88
CA GLY A 370 6.90 0.99 11.98
C GLY A 370 6.58 2.15 11.02
N LEU A 371 7.43 3.17 10.95
CA LEU A 371 7.28 4.28 10.00
C LEU A 371 7.42 3.83 8.54
N GLU A 372 8.39 2.96 8.25
CA GLU A 372 8.58 2.38 6.91
C GLU A 372 7.28 1.76 6.41
N ARG A 373 6.60 0.98 7.27
CA ARG A 373 5.32 0.35 6.97
C ARG A 373 4.24 1.35 6.57
N GLN A 374 4.17 2.50 7.23
CA GLN A 374 3.20 3.55 6.91
C GLN A 374 3.58 4.36 5.66
N ALA A 375 4.85 4.31 5.24
CA ALA A 375 5.35 4.91 4.02
C ALA A 375 5.14 4.05 2.76
N MET A 376 4.80 2.77 2.91
CA MET A 376 4.59 1.85 1.79
C MET A 376 3.30 2.14 1.04
N THR A 377 3.25 1.90 -0.26
CA THR A 377 1.99 1.92 -1.00
C THR A 377 1.02 0.85 -0.47
N MET A 378 -0.30 1.07 -0.61
CA MET A 378 -1.32 0.11 -0.14
C MET A 378 -1.09 -1.32 -0.68
N SER A 379 -0.58 -1.46 -1.89
CA SER A 379 -0.33 -2.79 -2.45
C SER A 379 0.95 -3.43 -1.94
N GLU A 380 1.98 -2.65 -1.61
CA GLU A 380 3.15 -3.17 -0.90
C GLU A 380 2.77 -3.62 0.51
N LEU A 381 1.93 -2.84 1.20
CA LEU A 381 1.37 -3.22 2.50
C LEU A 381 0.53 -4.49 2.40
N ASN A 382 -0.38 -4.58 1.43
CA ASN A 382 -1.19 -5.78 1.19
C ASN A 382 -0.29 -6.97 0.86
N PHE A 383 0.70 -6.79 -0.02
CA PHE A 383 1.69 -7.80 -0.39
C PHE A 383 2.44 -8.33 0.84
N ARG A 384 3.04 -7.44 1.65
CA ARG A 384 3.76 -7.83 2.88
C ARG A 384 2.83 -8.57 3.84
N THR A 385 1.59 -8.10 3.99
CA THR A 385 0.58 -8.73 4.85
C THR A 385 0.19 -10.13 4.38
N MET A 386 -0.13 -10.31 3.10
CA MET A 386 -0.46 -11.64 2.57
C MET A 386 0.72 -12.59 2.67
N ARG A 387 1.92 -12.14 2.29
CA ARG A 387 3.14 -12.96 2.38
C ARG A 387 3.39 -13.42 3.81
N SER A 388 3.34 -12.51 4.78
CA SER A 388 3.53 -12.83 6.20
C SER A 388 2.50 -13.86 6.69
N ARG A 389 1.22 -13.64 6.39
CA ARG A 389 0.15 -14.58 6.78
C ARG A 389 0.28 -15.93 6.06
N PHE A 390 0.67 -15.94 4.79
CA PHE A 390 0.90 -17.16 4.01
C PHE A 390 2.02 -18.00 4.61
N MET A 391 3.16 -17.37 4.94
CA MET A 391 4.27 -18.02 5.63
C MET A 391 3.84 -18.61 6.98
N ARG A 392 3.08 -17.85 7.77
CA ARG A 392 2.53 -18.36 9.03
C ARG A 392 1.62 -19.57 8.80
N LYS A 393 0.73 -19.53 7.81
CA LYS A 393 -0.16 -20.64 7.46
C LYS A 393 0.61 -21.89 7.00
N ILE A 394 1.68 -21.72 6.22
CA ILE A 394 2.58 -22.82 5.84
C ILE A 394 3.21 -23.43 7.09
N SER A 395 3.75 -22.61 8.00
CA SER A 395 4.34 -23.08 9.25
C SER A 395 3.33 -23.75 10.20
N GLU A 396 2.07 -23.32 10.21
CA GLU A 396 0.98 -23.94 10.99
C GLU A 396 0.48 -25.25 10.37
N ALA A 397 0.74 -25.47 9.08
CA ALA A 397 0.32 -26.66 8.34
C ALA A 397 1.32 -27.83 8.43
N GLN A 398 2.55 -27.55 8.86
CA GLN A 398 3.60 -28.52 9.18
C GLN A 398 3.42 -29.05 10.60
#